data_AF-A0A4R8ITH4-F1
#
_entry.id   AF-A0A4R8ITH4-F1
#
_cell.length_a   1.000
_cell.length_b   1.000
_cell.length_c   1.000
_cell.angle_alpha   90.00
_cell.angle_beta   90.00
_cell.angle_gamma   90.00
#
_symmetry.space_group_name_H-M   'P 1'
#
loop_
_entity.id
_entity.type
_entity.pdbx_description
1 polymer ?
#
loop_
_entity_poly.entity_id
_entity_poly.type
_entity_poly.pdbx_seq_one_letter_code
_entity_poly.pdbx_strand_id
1 'polypeptide(L)' 'MATMNISLPEGMKDWVEKQARSGRYSNHSDYVRDLIRRDQDQTMKIARMQSLVTEGIESGEGERSMDELRAAAQKKVSTT' A
#
# COMPACT_ATOMS: atom_id res chain seq x y z
N MET A 1 -20.88 -2.49 15.80
CA MET A 1 -20.45 -2.52 14.39
C MET A 1 -21.61 -2.05 13.53
N ALA A 2 -21.33 -1.26 12.49
CA ALA A 2 -22.34 -0.98 11.47
C ALA A 2 -22.52 -2.22 10.57
N THR A 3 -23.76 -2.52 10.19
CA THR A 3 -24.07 -3.64 9.28
C THR A 3 -24.17 -3.10 7.86
N MET A 4 -23.52 -3.78 6.91
CA MET A 4 -23.58 -3.47 5.49
C MET A 4 -23.99 -4.73 4.72
N ASN A 5 -25.09 -4.65 3.98
CA ASN A 5 -25.57 -5.74 3.12
C ASN A 5 -24.98 -5.58 1.72
N ILE A 6 -24.47 -6.66 1.16
CA ILE A 6 -23.83 -6.68 -0.16
C ILE A 6 -24.40 -7.87 -0.94
N SER A 7 -24.93 -7.60 -2.13
CA SER A 7 -25.35 -8.65 -3.07
C SER A 7 -24.16 -9.06 -3.94
N LEU A 8 -23.89 -10.35 -4.02
CA LEU A 8 -22.80 -10.91 -4.81
C LEU A 8 -23.36 -11.92 -5.82
N PRO A 9 -22.81 -12.01 -7.04
CA PRO A 9 -23.03 -13.14 -7.93
C PRO A 9 -22.63 -14.46 -7.25
N GLU A 10 -23.28 -15.57 -7.60
CA GLU A 10 -23.08 -16.85 -6.91
C GLU A 10 -21.60 -17.28 -6.87
N GLY A 11 -20.88 -17.15 -7.99
CA GLY A 11 -19.45 -17.49 -8.03
C GLY A 11 -18.58 -16.64 -7.09
N MET A 12 -18.93 -15.38 -6.85
CA MET A 12 -18.22 -14.53 -5.89
C MET A 12 -18.57 -14.90 -4.44
N LYS A 13 -19.84 -15.23 -4.18
CA LYS A 13 -20.27 -15.75 -2.88
C LYS A 13 -19.50 -17.03 -2.54
N ASP A 14 -19.47 -18.02 -3.44
CA ASP A 14 -18.73 -19.27 -3.26
C ASP A 14 -17.25 -19.04 -2.97
N TRP A 15 -16.64 -18.06 -3.64
CA TRP A 15 -15.27 -17.67 -3.37
C TRP A 15 -15.07 -17.16 -1.94
N VAL A 16 -15.90 -16.19 -1.51
CA VAL A 16 -15.87 -15.63 -0.14
C VAL A 16 -16.09 -16.75 0.88
N GLU A 17 -17.02 -17.68 0.63
CA GLU A 17 -17.26 -18.82 1.53
C GLU A 17 -16.04 -19.73 1.66
N LYS A 18 -15.36 -20.04 0.55
CA LYS A 18 -14.12 -20.83 0.58
C LYS A 18 -13.02 -20.14 1.37
N GLN A 19 -12.87 -18.82 1.23
CA GLN A 19 -11.89 -18.05 1.99
C GLN A 19 -12.20 -18.07 3.48
N ALA A 20 -13.47 -17.90 3.88
CA ALA A 20 -13.87 -18.00 5.28
C ALA A 20 -13.63 -19.40 5.87
N ARG A 21 -13.83 -20.47 5.09
CA ARG A 21 -13.60 -21.85 5.55
C ARG A 21 -12.13 -22.29 5.58
N SER A 22 -11.20 -21.47 5.07
CA SER A 22 -9.76 -21.81 5.03
C SER A 22 -9.07 -21.82 6.41
N GLY A 23 -9.78 -21.48 7.48
CA GLY A 23 -9.23 -21.35 8.84
C GLY A 23 -8.51 -20.02 9.10
N ARG A 24 -8.31 -19.20 8.06
CA ARG A 24 -7.69 -17.87 8.17
C ARG A 24 -8.65 -16.78 8.68
N TYR A 25 -9.95 -16.96 8.48
CA TYR A 25 -10.97 -15.99 8.88
C TYR A 25 -12.10 -16.70 9.62
N SER A 26 -12.74 -16.04 10.58
CA SER A 26 -13.81 -16.65 11.38
C SER A 26 -15.16 -16.67 10.64
N ASN A 27 -15.37 -15.75 9.70
CA ASN A 27 -16.59 -15.61 8.90
C ASN A 27 -16.34 -14.76 7.64
N HIS A 28 -17.36 -14.64 6.79
CA HIS A 28 -17.31 -13.85 5.55
C HIS A 28 -17.05 -12.36 5.80
N SER A 29 -17.64 -11.77 6.84
CA SER A 29 -17.42 -10.36 7.18
C SER A 29 -15.99 -10.09 7.64
N ASP A 30 -15.32 -11.05 8.28
CA ASP A 30 -13.90 -10.95 8.62
C ASP A 30 -13.02 -10.89 7.37
N TYR A 31 -13.29 -11.76 6.40
CA TYR A 31 -12.60 -11.74 5.11
C TYR A 31 -12.83 -10.41 4.36
N VAL A 32 -14.08 -9.95 4.28
CA VAL A 32 -14.41 -8.68 3.61
C VAL A 32 -13.75 -7.48 4.30
N ARG A 33 -13.74 -7.43 5.65
CA ARG A 33 -13.05 -6.37 6.38
C ARG A 33 -11.55 -6.37 6.11
N ASP A 34 -10.95 -7.54 5.98
CA ASP A 34 -9.52 -7.65 5.63
C ASP A 34 -9.25 -7.16 4.20
N LEU A 35 -10.10 -7.52 3.24
CA LEU A 35 -10.01 -6.99 1.87
C LEU A 35 -10.08 -5.46 1.84
N ILE A 36 -11.02 -4.86 2.59
CA ILE A 36 -11.15 -3.40 2.67
C ILE A 36 -9.88 -2.78 3.25
N ARG A 37 -9.28 -3.35 4.29
CA ARG A 37 -8.01 -2.84 4.85
C ARG A 37 -6.88 -2.91 3.84
N ARG A 38 -6.74 -4.03 3.12
CA ARG A 38 -5.71 -4.17 2.09
C ARG A 38 -5.89 -3.17 0.95
N ASP A 39 -7.13 -2.93 0.54
CA ASP A 39 -7.48 -1.94 -0.49
C ASP A 39 -7.11 -0.51 -0.03
N GLN A 40 -7.45 -0.15 1.22
CA GLN A 40 -7.04 1.12 1.82
C GLN A 40 -5.52 1.25 1.88
N ASP A 41 -4.82 0.23 2.38
CA ASP A 41 -3.36 0.22 2.49
C ASP A 41 -2.70 0.36 1.12
N GLN A 42 -3.19 -0.36 0.11
CA GLN A 42 -2.68 -0.26 -1.25
C GLN A 42 -2.91 1.14 -1.83
N THR A 43 -4.11 1.68 -1.66
CA THR A 43 -4.45 3.03 -2.12
C THR A 43 -3.57 4.09 -1.46
N MET A 44 -3.36 4.01 -0.15
CA MET A 44 -2.47 4.92 0.58
C MET A 44 -1.02 4.82 0.12
N LYS A 45 -0.51 3.59 -0.12
CA LYS A 45 0.85 3.39 -0.64
C LYS A 45 1.02 4.01 -2.01
N ILE A 46 0.06 3.80 -2.92
CA ILE A 46 0.08 4.37 -4.26
C ILE A 46 0.06 5.90 -4.18
N ALA A 47 -0.88 6.48 -3.42
CA ALA A 47 -0.98 7.93 -3.26
C ALA A 47 0.30 8.54 -2.68
N ARG A 48 0.91 7.89 -1.68
CA ARG A 48 2.19 8.34 -1.11
C ARG A 48 3.32 8.28 -2.13
N MET A 49 3.42 7.19 -2.89
CA MET A 49 4.45 7.07 -3.94
C MET A 49 4.28 8.12 -5.03
N GLN A 50 3.04 8.37 -5.47
CA GLN A 50 2.73 9.41 -6.45
C GLN A 50 3.15 10.79 -5.93
N SER A 51 2.83 11.11 -4.67
CA SER A 51 3.26 12.37 -4.05
C SER A 51 4.78 12.54 -4.03
N LEU A 52 5.53 11.49 -3.69
CA LEU A 52 7.01 11.54 -3.67
C LEU A 52 7.60 11.69 -5.08
N VAL A 53 6.98 11.05 -6.08
CA VAL A 53 7.41 11.21 -7.48
C VAL A 53 7.12 12.63 -7.97
N THR A 54 5.94 13.17 -7.67
CA THR A 54 5.60 14.56 -8.00
C THR A 54 6.58 15.53 -7.36
N GLU A 55 6.87 15.39 -6.06
CA GLU A 55 7.87 16.20 -5.36
C GLU A 55 9.24 16.12 -6.05
N GLY A 56 9.69 14.91 -6.44
CA GLY A 56 10.94 14.72 -7.16
C GLY A 56 10.96 15.42 -8.52
N ILE A 57 9.89 15.34 -9.30
CA ILE A 57 9.77 16.01 -10.60
C ILE A 57 9.77 17.53 -10.42
N GLU A 58 9.01 18.04 -9.44
CA GLU A 58 8.92 19.48 -9.15
C GLU A 58 10.22 20.05 -8.56
N SER A 59 11.06 19.21 -7.94
CA SER A 59 12.38 19.62 -7.43
C SER A 59 13.40 19.97 -8.51
N GLY A 60 13.09 19.67 -9.78
CA GLY A 60 13.96 19.94 -10.92
C GLY A 60 15.06 18.91 -11.11
N GLU A 61 15.90 19.13 -12.12
CA GLU A 61 16.99 18.21 -12.46
C GLU A 61 18.15 18.35 -11.46
N GLY A 62 18.70 17.19 -11.06
CA GLY A 62 19.88 17.16 -10.19
C GLY A 62 21.16 17.47 -10.98
N GLU A 63 21.96 18.41 -10.49
CA GLU A 63 23.20 18.83 -11.15
C GLU A 63 24.43 17.98 -10.74
N ARG A 64 24.30 17.15 -9.69
CA ARG A 64 25.43 16.41 -9.12
C ARG A 64 25.65 15.07 -9.83
N SER A 65 26.92 14.77 -10.07
CA SER A 65 27.37 13.44 -10.46
C SER A 65 27.21 12.43 -9.32
N MET A 66 27.24 11.13 -9.67
CA MET A 66 27.17 10.05 -8.68
C MET A 66 28.32 10.08 -7.66
N ASP A 67 29.52 10.51 -8.08
CA ASP A 67 30.69 10.61 -7.20
C ASP A 67 30.52 11.76 -6.18
N GLU A 68 29.99 12.90 -6.62
CA GLU A 68 29.67 14.02 -5.73
C GLU A 68 28.58 13.67 -4.72
N LEU A 69 27.54 12.94 -5.16
CA LEU A 69 26.49 12.44 -4.28
C LEU A 69 27.05 11.48 -3.22
N ARG A 70 27.94 10.57 -3.62
CA ARG A 70 28.59 9.62 -2.70
C ARG A 70 29.47 10.36 -1.68
N ALA A 71 30.30 11.31 -2.13
CA ALA A 71 31.15 12.10 -1.25
C ALA A 71 30.31 12.93 -0.24
N ALA A 72 29.19 13.51 -0.69
CA ALA A 72 28.27 14.23 0.17
C ALA A 72 27.61 13.32 1.22
N ALA A 73 27.20 12.10 0.85
CA ALA A 73 26.63 11.13 1.77
C ALA A 73 27.64 10.69 2.85
N GLN A 74 28.88 10.39 2.47
CA GLN A 74 29.95 10.01 3.40
C GLN A 74 30.25 11.11 4.41
N LYS A 75 30.33 12.38 3.97
CA LYS A 75 30.53 13.53 4.86
C LYS A 75 29.42 13.68 5.89
N LYS A 76 28.16 13.43 5.51
CA LYS A 76 27.02 13.49 6.44
C LYS A 76 27.12 12.42 7.54
N VAL A 77 27.53 11.21 7.18
CA VAL A 77 27.69 10.09 8.14
C VAL A 77 28.86 10.35 9.09
N SER A 78 29.96 10.93 8.62
CA SER A 78 31.14 11.20 9.47
C SER A 78 31.01 12.41 10.41
N THR A 79 29.96 13.23 10.24
CA THR A 79 29.72 14.44 11.06
C THR A 79 28.70 14.17 12.18
N THR A 80 28.16 12.96 12.26
CA THR A 80 27.28 12.49 13.34
C THR A 80 28.07 11.58 14.27
#